data_AF-A0A7C4UHU3-F1
#
_entry.id   AF-A0A7C4UHU3-F1
#
_cell.length_a   1.000
_cell.length_b   1.000
_cell.length_c   1.000
_cell.angle_alpha   90.00
_cell.angle_beta   90.00
_cell.angle_gamma   90.00
#
_symmetry.space_group_name_H-M   'P 1'
#
loop_
_entity.id
_entity.type
_entity.pdbx_description
1 polymer ?
#
loop_
_entity_poly.entity_id
_entity_poly.type
_entity_poly.pdbx_seq_one_letter_code
_entity_poly.pdbx_strand_id
1 'polypeptide(L)'
;MNNAARDALHRVIQNYGPSIGLTPRSCEMFVRQETADFPQESDLLVAGLRHGVTEALLQYRPTEPWEPVAGELQQRLGSRAGLTPEQGQWVVDSWARALGRHPEAAAVADEVRPVGQPSGVTVS
;
A
#
# COMPACT_ATOMS: atom_id res chain seq x y z
N MET A 1 13.07 -8.38 2.77
CA MET A 1 11.68 -8.78 3.09
C MET A 1 11.01 -9.35 1.84
N ASN A 2 10.01 -10.20 2.02
CA ASN A 2 9.43 -11.03 0.96
C ASN A 2 8.38 -10.31 0.09
N ASN A 3 8.48 -10.43 -1.23
CA ASN A 3 7.48 -9.88 -2.15
C ASN A 3 6.17 -10.68 -2.15
N ALA A 4 6.20 -11.99 -1.92
CA ALA A 4 4.98 -12.81 -1.84
C ALA A 4 4.06 -12.41 -0.68
N ALA A 5 4.63 -11.88 0.42
CA ALA A 5 3.86 -11.30 1.51
C ALA A 5 3.13 -10.00 1.10
N ARG A 6 3.71 -9.22 0.18
CA ARG A 6 3.05 -8.03 -0.41
C ARG A 6 1.90 -8.44 -1.31
N ASP A 7 2.07 -9.50 -2.09
CA ASP A 7 1.01 -10.05 -2.93
C ASP A 7 -0.16 -10.58 -2.08
N ALA A 8 0.14 -11.22 -0.95
CA ALA A 8 -0.88 -11.61 0.03
C ALA A 8 -1.62 -10.41 0.63
N LEU A 9 -0.91 -9.33 0.99
CA LEU A 9 -1.53 -8.09 1.43
C LEU A 9 -2.44 -7.48 0.34
N HIS A 10 -2.01 -7.51 -0.92
CA HIS A 10 -2.83 -7.05 -2.04
C HIS A 10 -4.14 -7.83 -2.15
N ARG A 11 -4.10 -9.15 -1.96
CA ARG A 11 -5.32 -9.99 -1.93
C ARG A 11 -6.28 -9.58 -0.82
N VAL A 12 -5.78 -9.25 0.38
CA VAL A 12 -6.61 -8.72 1.47
C VAL A 12 -7.35 -7.46 1.02
N ILE A 13 -6.62 -6.49 0.45
CA ILE A 13 -7.24 -5.23 0.01
C ILE A 13 -8.19 -5.43 -1.18
N GLN A 14 -7.89 -6.34 -2.09
CA GLN A 14 -8.78 -6.66 -3.22
C GLN A 14 -10.08 -7.33 -2.75
N ASN A 15 -10.01 -8.23 -1.77
CA ASN A 15 -11.17 -8.98 -1.29
C ASN A 15 -12.09 -8.16 -0.38
N TYR A 16 -11.52 -7.29 0.46
CA TYR A 16 -12.27 -6.55 1.49
C TYR A 16 -12.35 -5.04 1.26
N GLY A 17 -11.66 -4.54 0.24
CA GLY A 17 -11.57 -3.12 -0.09
C GLY A 17 -10.61 -2.33 0.81
N PRO A 18 -10.22 -1.11 0.40
CA PRO A 18 -9.24 -0.29 1.13
C PRO A 18 -9.74 0.14 2.52
N SER A 19 -11.06 0.22 2.72
CA SER A 19 -11.67 0.58 4.01
C SER A 19 -11.39 -0.43 5.12
N ILE A 20 -10.99 -1.67 4.80
CA ILE A 20 -10.55 -2.63 5.83
C ILE A 20 -9.37 -2.08 6.64
N GLY A 21 -8.51 -1.25 6.03
CA GLY A 21 -7.41 -0.58 6.72
C GLY A 21 -7.84 0.36 7.85
N LEU A 22 -9.13 0.74 7.91
CA LEU A 22 -9.74 1.56 8.96
C LEU A 22 -10.41 0.73 10.06
N THR A 23 -10.41 -0.60 9.96
CA THR A 23 -10.93 -1.52 10.99
C THR A 23 -9.79 -2.41 11.52
N PRO A 24 -8.91 -1.90 12.40
CA PRO A 24 -7.64 -2.54 12.75
C PRO A 24 -7.78 -4.00 13.21
N ARG A 25 -8.82 -4.32 13.99
CA ARG A 25 -9.01 -5.70 14.49
C ARG A 25 -9.33 -6.70 13.37
N SER A 26 -10.20 -6.32 12.44
CA SER A 26 -10.57 -7.17 11.30
C SER A 26 -9.43 -7.24 10.28
N CYS A 27 -8.81 -6.10 9.99
CA CYS A 27 -7.67 -6.03 9.09
C CYS A 27 -6.49 -6.87 9.58
N GLU A 28 -6.15 -6.79 10.88
CA GLU A 28 -5.11 -7.62 11.47
C GLU A 28 -5.41 -9.11 11.31
N MET A 29 -6.65 -9.53 11.57
CA MET A 29 -7.07 -10.92 11.40
C MET A 29 -6.85 -11.41 9.96
N PHE A 30 -7.30 -10.66 8.96
CA PHE A 30 -7.14 -11.04 7.55
C PHE A 30 -5.69 -11.00 7.09
N VAL A 31 -4.92 -10.00 7.50
CA VAL A 31 -3.48 -9.94 7.21
C VAL A 31 -2.78 -11.18 7.77
N ARG A 32 -2.96 -11.49 9.05
CA ARG A 32 -2.34 -12.67 9.68
C ARG A 32 -2.74 -13.97 9.01
N GLN A 33 -3.99 -14.07 8.54
CA GLN A 33 -4.47 -15.25 7.83
C GLN A 33 -3.81 -15.39 6.45
N GLU A 34 -3.79 -14.33 5.65
CA GLU A 34 -3.26 -14.35 4.28
C GLU A 34 -1.72 -14.38 4.23
N THR A 35 -1.04 -13.90 5.27
CA THR A 35 0.43 -13.92 5.38
C THR A 35 0.94 -14.98 6.35
N ALA A 36 0.18 -16.05 6.60
CA ALA A 36 0.56 -17.10 7.56
C ALA A 36 1.92 -17.76 7.25
N ASP A 37 2.28 -17.88 5.97
CA ASP A 37 3.57 -18.42 5.50
C ASP A 37 4.75 -17.44 5.68
N PHE A 38 4.46 -16.18 6.06
CA PHE A 38 5.44 -15.09 6.18
C PHE A 38 5.32 -14.40 7.56
N PRO A 39 5.64 -15.08 8.66
CA PRO A 39 5.38 -14.57 10.01
C PRO A 39 6.11 -13.26 10.33
N GLN A 40 7.35 -13.10 9.86
CA GLN A 40 8.11 -11.86 10.05
C GLN A 40 7.43 -10.67 9.34
N GLU A 41 7.08 -10.84 8.07
CA GLU A 41 6.36 -9.83 7.31
C GLU A 41 4.96 -9.56 7.86
N SER A 42 4.26 -10.60 8.32
CA SER A 42 2.97 -10.47 9.00
C SER A 42 3.07 -9.51 10.18
N ASP A 43 4.07 -9.68 11.04
CA ASP A 43 4.24 -8.83 12.22
C ASP A 43 4.61 -7.39 11.83
N LEU A 44 5.42 -7.20 10.78
CA LEU A 44 5.74 -5.88 10.25
C LEU A 44 4.50 -5.17 9.68
N LEU A 45 3.67 -5.87 8.90
CA LEU A 45 2.44 -5.31 8.34
C LEU A 45 1.44 -4.94 9.42
N VAL A 46 1.27 -5.81 10.42
CA VAL A 46 0.42 -5.55 11.59
C VAL A 46 0.95 -4.40 12.44
N ALA A 47 2.27 -4.25 12.58
CA ALA A 47 2.86 -3.07 13.21
C ALA A 47 2.47 -1.79 12.45
N GLY A 48 2.60 -1.79 11.12
CA GLY A 48 2.12 -0.70 10.27
C GLY A 48 0.67 -0.30 10.55
N LEU A 49 -0.22 -1.28 10.53
CA LEU A 49 -1.64 -1.10 10.81
C LEU A 49 -1.89 -0.50 12.21
N ARG A 50 -1.27 -1.07 13.26
CA ARG A 50 -1.46 -0.65 14.65
C ARG A 50 -0.90 0.76 14.93
N HIS A 51 0.10 1.19 14.19
CA HIS A 51 0.70 2.52 14.30
C HIS A 51 0.09 3.55 13.33
N GLY A 52 -1.05 3.23 12.72
CA GLY A 52 -1.86 4.18 11.94
C GLY A 52 -1.31 4.48 10.54
N VAL A 53 -0.48 3.59 9.98
CA VAL A 53 0.04 3.75 8.61
C VAL A 53 -1.09 3.69 7.59
N THR A 54 -2.01 2.74 7.73
CA THR A 54 -3.16 2.59 6.82
C THR A 54 -4.07 3.81 6.84
N GLU A 55 -4.37 4.33 8.03
CA GLU A 55 -5.20 5.52 8.20
C GLU A 55 -4.56 6.74 7.54
N ALA A 56 -3.27 6.99 7.79
CA ALA A 56 -2.55 8.11 7.19
C ALA A 56 -2.49 8.00 5.65
N LEU A 57 -2.24 6.81 5.11
CA LEU A 57 -2.21 6.59 3.66
C LEU A 57 -3.58 6.75 2.99
N LEU A 58 -4.67 6.45 3.69
CA LEU A 58 -6.02 6.67 3.17
C LEU A 58 -6.43 8.15 3.19
N GLN A 59 -5.86 8.94 4.11
CA GLN A 59 -6.05 10.38 4.17
C GLN A 59 -5.16 11.11 3.15
N TYR A 60 -3.96 10.59 2.89
CA TYR A 60 -3.02 11.10 1.89
C TYR A 60 -3.68 11.27 0.52
N ARG A 61 -3.46 12.44 -0.08
CA ARG A 61 -3.92 12.75 -1.43
C ARG A 61 -2.75 12.56 -2.40
N PRO A 62 -2.92 11.84 -3.53
CA PRO A 62 -1.86 11.67 -4.53
C PRO A 62 -1.30 12.97 -5.14
N THR A 63 -1.95 14.11 -4.91
CA THR A 63 -1.47 15.45 -5.28
C THR A 63 -0.41 16.02 -4.33
N GLU A 64 -0.24 15.43 -3.16
CA GLU A 64 0.77 15.81 -2.18
C GLU A 64 2.10 15.08 -2.48
N PRO A 65 3.26 15.63 -2.10
CA PRO A 65 4.54 14.94 -2.26
C PRO A 65 4.62 13.70 -1.37
N TRP A 66 5.11 12.60 -1.92
CA TRP A 66 5.16 11.30 -1.25
C TRP A 66 6.23 11.24 -0.15
N GLU A 67 7.41 11.78 -0.43
CA GLU A 67 8.61 11.61 0.40
C GLU A 67 8.44 12.15 1.83
N PRO A 68 7.84 13.34 2.07
CA PRO A 68 7.60 13.83 3.42
C PRO A 68 6.63 12.92 4.21
N VAL A 69 5.58 12.44 3.56
CA VAL A 69 4.56 11.57 4.18
C VAL A 69 5.17 10.20 4.51
N ALA A 70 5.88 9.61 3.56
CA ALA A 70 6.58 8.35 3.77
C ALA A 70 7.62 8.46 4.90
N GLY A 71 8.40 9.53 4.91
CA GLY A 71 9.41 9.79 5.94
C GLY A 71 8.81 9.95 7.35
N GLU A 72 7.67 10.62 7.49
CA GLU A 72 6.97 10.74 8.78
C GLU A 72 6.49 9.36 9.28
N LEU A 73 5.90 8.56 8.39
CA LEU A 73 5.41 7.22 8.73
C LEU A 73 6.56 6.26 9.09
N GLN A 74 7.67 6.33 8.38
CA GLN A 74 8.88 5.56 8.70
C GLN A 74 9.46 5.96 10.06
N GLN A 75 9.56 7.26 10.35
CA GLN A 75 10.01 7.72 11.67
C GLN A 75 9.06 7.27 12.78
N ARG A 76 7.74 7.32 12.55
CA ARG A 76 6.75 6.83 13.50
C ARG A 76 6.94 5.35 13.81
N LEU A 77 7.18 4.52 12.80
CA LEU A 77 7.45 3.09 12.96
C LEU A 77 8.77 2.84 13.70
N GLY A 78 9.82 3.60 13.38
CA GLY A 78 11.08 3.50 14.12
C GLY A 78 10.93 3.87 15.59
N SER A 79 10.33 5.03 15.89
CA SER A 79 10.22 5.54 17.26
C SER A 79 9.19 4.82 18.12
N ARG A 80 8.07 4.35 17.54
CA ARG A 80 6.95 3.76 18.32
C ARG A 80 6.89 2.24 18.25
N ALA A 81 7.36 1.64 17.17
CA ALA A 81 7.32 0.20 16.96
C ALA A 81 8.73 -0.44 17.05
N GLY A 82 9.79 0.36 17.13
CA GLY A 82 11.18 -0.13 17.21
C GLY A 82 11.69 -0.72 15.89
N LEU A 83 11.05 -0.40 14.76
CA LEU A 83 11.44 -0.92 13.45
C LEU A 83 12.73 -0.26 12.94
N THR A 84 13.55 -1.03 12.23
CA THR A 84 14.69 -0.46 11.50
C THR A 84 14.21 0.43 10.35
N PRO A 85 15.05 1.35 9.84
CA PRO A 85 14.68 2.17 8.68
C PRO A 85 14.23 1.34 7.47
N GLU A 86 14.92 0.24 7.20
CA GLU A 86 14.59 -0.70 6.12
C GLU A 86 13.22 -1.37 6.33
N GLN A 87 12.91 -1.77 7.56
CA GLN A 87 11.60 -2.33 7.91
C GLN A 87 10.49 -1.29 7.80
N GLY A 88 10.72 -0.08 8.31
CA GLY A 88 9.77 1.02 8.22
C GLY A 88 9.44 1.37 6.76
N GLN A 89 10.47 1.49 5.93
CA GLN A 89 10.29 1.73 4.50
C GLN A 89 9.50 0.60 3.85
N TRP A 90 9.88 -0.65 4.09
CA TRP A 90 9.19 -1.80 3.50
C TRP A 90 7.70 -1.83 3.87
N VAL A 91 7.35 -1.54 5.13
CA VAL A 91 5.95 -1.50 5.61
C VAL A 91 5.16 -0.40 4.91
N VAL A 92 5.69 0.82 4.88
CA VAL A 92 5.03 1.98 4.27
C VAL A 92 4.79 1.75 2.78
N ASP A 93 5.80 1.28 2.04
CA ASP A 93 5.68 1.00 0.61
C ASP A 93 4.67 -0.12 0.34
N SER A 94 4.66 -1.17 1.17
CA SER A 94 3.76 -2.31 0.99
C SER A 94 2.29 -1.90 1.15
N TRP A 95 1.98 -1.16 2.22
CA TRP A 95 0.63 -0.63 2.43
C TRP A 95 0.23 0.39 1.37
N ALA A 96 1.13 1.30 0.99
CA ALA A 96 0.82 2.31 -0.01
C ALA A 96 0.56 1.69 -1.39
N ARG A 97 1.32 0.66 -1.78
CA ARG A 97 1.07 -0.08 -3.02
C ARG A 97 -0.26 -0.82 -2.95
N ALA A 98 -0.54 -1.50 -1.84
CA ALA A 98 -1.79 -2.26 -1.67
C ALA A 98 -3.05 -1.36 -1.73
N LEU A 99 -2.95 -0.14 -1.19
CA LEU A 99 -4.04 0.84 -1.17
C LEU A 99 -4.11 1.70 -2.44
N GLY A 100 -3.21 1.51 -3.42
CA GLY A 100 -3.15 2.34 -4.63
C GLY A 100 -2.74 3.80 -4.35
N ARG A 101 -1.95 4.03 -3.30
CA ARG A 101 -1.49 5.35 -2.83
C ARG A 101 -0.02 5.61 -3.09
N HIS A 102 0.73 4.59 -3.51
CA HIS A 102 2.15 4.73 -3.85
C HIS A 102 2.32 5.48 -5.18
N PRO A 103 3.29 6.41 -5.33
CA PRO A 103 3.48 7.18 -6.56
C PRO A 103 3.72 6.28 -7.79
N GLU A 104 4.49 5.21 -7.62
CA GLU A 104 4.78 4.23 -8.67
C GLU A 104 3.53 3.41 -9.07
N ALA A 105 2.56 3.26 -8.18
CA ALA A 105 1.28 2.60 -8.49
C ALA A 105 0.31 3.54 -9.24
N ALA A 106 0.48 4.85 -9.11
CA ALA A 106 -0.28 5.84 -9.88
C ALA A 106 0.29 6.04 -11.29
N ALA A 107 1.62 5.98 -11.45
CA ALA A 107 2.28 6.14 -12.74
C ALA A 107 1.82 5.11 -13.79
N VAL A 108 1.58 3.85 -13.38
CA VAL A 108 1.10 2.79 -14.28
C VAL A 108 -0.33 3.00 -14.79
N ALA A 109 -1.14 3.85 -14.13
CA ALA A 109 -2.50 4.14 -14.58
C ALA A 109 -2.56 5.23 -15.67
N ASP A 110 -1.57 6.14 -15.70
CA ASP A 110 -1.51 7.23 -16.67
C ASP A 110 -1.02 6.75 -18.05
N GLU A 111 -0.15 5.74 -18.09
CA GLU A 111 0.39 5.15 -19.33
C GLU A 111 -0.61 4.24 -20.07
N VAL A 112 -1.62 3.69 -19.42
CA VAL A 112 -2.67 2.84 -20.05
C VAL A 112 -3.83 3.68 -20.56
N ARG A 113 -3.57 4.85 -21.16
CA ARG A 113 -4.53 5.45 -22.10
C ARG A 113 -4.30 4.83 -23.48
N PRO A 114 -5.26 4.09 -24.05
CA PRO A 114 -5.14 3.73 -25.45
C PRO A 114 -5.12 5.03 -26.25
N VAL A 115 -3.98 5.30 -26.89
CA VAL A 115 -3.86 6.34 -27.89
C VAL A 115 -4.98 6.09 -28.90
N GLY A 116 -5.79 7.12 -29.14
CA GLY A 116 -7.05 6.99 -29.85
C GLY A 116 -6.92 6.21 -31.15
N GLN A 117 -7.91 5.35 -31.39
CA GLN A 117 -8.20 4.78 -32.71
C GLN A 117 -8.07 5.87 -33.78
N PRO A 118 -7.32 5.66 -34.88
CA PRO A 118 -7.48 6.51 -36.04
C PRO A 118 -8.90 6.27 -36.57
N SER A 119 -9.76 7.27 -36.37
CA SER A 119 -11.01 7.42 -37.09
C SER A 119 -10.70 7.44 -38.59
N GLY A 120 -10.78 6.29 -39.23
CA GLY A 120 -10.89 6.18 -40.68
C GLY A 120 -12.29 6.64 -41.07
N VAL A 121 -12.49 7.96 -41.13
CA VAL A 121 -13.64 8.56 -41.79
C VAL A 121 -13.31 8.66 -43.29
N THR A 122 -14.19 8.04 -44.08
CA THR A 122 -14.26 8.05 -45.54
C THR A 122 -14.28 9.46 -46.15
N VAL A 123 -13.77 9.60 -47.40
CA VAL A 123 -14.08 10.57 -48.50
C VAL A 123 -12.75 10.84 -49.26
N SER A 124 -12.58 10.68 -50.58
CA SER A 124 -13.46 10.64 -51.77
C SER A 124 -12.97 9.60 -52.78
#